data_AF-A0A067QRD8-F1
#
_entry.id   AF-A0A067QRD8-F1
#
_cell.length_a   1.000
_cell.length_b   1.000
_cell.length_c   1.000
_cell.angle_alpha   90.00
_cell.angle_beta   90.00
_cell.angle_gamma   90.00
#
_symmetry.space_group_name_H-M   'P 1'
#
loop_
_entity.id
_entity.type
_entity.pdbx_description
1 polymer ?
#
loop_
_entity_poly.entity_id
_entity_poly.type
_entity_poly.pdbx_seq_one_letter_code
_entity_poly.pdbx_strand_id
1 'polypeptide(L)'
;MKLLYRFNYTVGFHGHNEDGYRNGDKVGGYFVNGRNGISTQVKYVANEFGYQPNVTFIPLGPDSPDTPKEDSEKNYGLKGYAFEWFYRR
;
A
#
# COMPACT_ATOMS: atom_id res chain seq x y z
N MET A 1 15.94 -12.68 -8.71
CA MET A 1 15.82 -11.32 -9.30
C MET A 1 16.55 -10.33 -8.40
N LYS A 2 17.21 -9.30 -8.95
CA LYS A 2 17.91 -8.27 -8.15
C LYS A 2 17.00 -7.08 -7.90
N LEU A 3 16.83 -6.69 -6.64
CA LEU A 3 16.07 -5.51 -6.24
C LEU A 3 16.73 -4.25 -6.82
N LEU A 4 15.90 -3.32 -7.30
CA LEU A 4 16.30 -2.01 -7.82
C LEU A 4 15.89 -0.91 -6.83
N TYR A 5 14.65 -0.94 -6.36
CA TYR A 5 14.14 -0.03 -5.35
C TYR A 5 13.13 -0.72 -4.44
N ARG A 6 12.90 -0.11 -3.28
CA ARG A 6 11.80 -0.43 -2.37
C ARG A 6 11.21 0.87 -1.87
N PHE A 7 9.88 0.95 -1.78
CA PHE A 7 9.25 2.06 -1.09
C PHE A 7 8.01 1.65 -0.32
N ASN A 8 7.63 2.49 0.63
CA ASN A 8 6.31 2.49 1.22
C ASN A 8 5.89 3.92 1.59
N TYR A 9 4.59 4.15 1.62
CA TYR A 9 4.02 5.31 2.30
C TYR A 9 2.67 4.97 2.91
N THR A 10 2.29 5.73 3.92
CA THR A 10 0.94 5.77 4.48
C THR A 10 0.54 7.21 4.70
N VAL A 11 -0.60 7.61 4.13
CA VAL A 11 -1.17 8.95 4.27
C VAL A 11 -2.62 8.78 4.71
N GLY A 12 -2.97 9.35 5.87
CA GLY A 12 -4.29 9.18 6.46
C GLY A 12 -4.69 7.71 6.60
N PHE A 13 -5.61 7.27 5.76
CA PHE A 13 -6.25 5.95 5.80
C PHE A 13 -5.95 5.08 4.57
N HIS A 14 -4.92 5.44 3.79
CA HIS A 14 -4.47 4.65 2.66
C HIS A 14 -2.95 4.59 2.58
N GLY A 15 -2.43 3.61 1.85
CA GLY A 15 -1.01 3.44 1.67
C GLY A 15 -0.67 2.53 0.51
N HIS A 16 0.62 2.50 0.17
CA HIS A 16 1.18 1.71 -0.91
C HIS A 16 2.59 1.28 -0.52
N ASN A 17 2.94 0.05 -0.83
CA ASN A 17 4.31 -0.43 -0.84
C ASN A 17 4.63 -1.15 -2.16
N GLU A 18 5.90 -1.12 -2.53
CA GLU A 18 6.38 -1.81 -3.73
C GLU A 18 7.87 -2.12 -3.65
N ASP A 19 8.20 -3.33 -4.08
CA ASP A 19 9.53 -3.78 -4.44
C ASP A 19 9.62 -3.81 -5.97
N GLY A 20 10.51 -2.98 -6.53
CA GLY A 20 10.81 -2.96 -7.95
C GLY A 20 12.12 -3.68 -8.25
N TYR A 21 12.10 -4.59 -9.22
CA TYR A 21 13.25 -5.40 -9.62
C TYR A 21 13.88 -4.89 -10.91
N ARG A 22 15.16 -5.20 -11.12
CA ARG A 22 15.93 -4.74 -12.30
C ARG A 22 15.43 -5.27 -13.64
N ASN A 23 14.70 -6.37 -13.63
CA ASN A 23 14.06 -6.93 -14.82
C ASN A 23 12.68 -6.31 -15.11
N GLY A 24 12.25 -5.30 -14.35
CA GLY A 24 10.97 -4.61 -14.55
C GLY A 24 9.82 -5.13 -13.69
N ASP A 25 9.99 -6.32 -13.10
CA ASP A 25 9.01 -6.94 -12.21
C ASP A 25 8.75 -6.07 -10.97
N LYS A 26 7.53 -6.15 -10.46
CA LYS A 26 7.09 -5.43 -9.26
C LYS A 26 6.26 -6.35 -8.39
N VAL A 27 6.48 -6.26 -7.08
CA VAL A 27 5.64 -6.92 -6.08
C VAL A 27 5.30 -5.89 -5.04
N GLY A 28 4.03 -5.77 -4.68
CA GLY A 28 3.63 -4.77 -3.70
C GLY A 28 2.18 -4.87 -3.31
N GLY A 29 1.68 -3.79 -2.71
CA GLY A 29 0.28 -3.71 -2.35
C GLY A 29 -0.20 -2.33 -1.97
N TYR A 30 -1.51 -2.16 -2.06
CA TYR A 30 -2.24 -0.96 -1.67
C TYR A 30 -3.22 -1.31 -0.55
N PHE A 31 -3.54 -0.34 0.29
CA PHE A 31 -4.72 -0.43 1.13
C PHE A 31 -5.46 0.89 1.18
N VAL A 32 -6.77 0.81 1.43
CA VAL A 32 -7.62 1.94 1.81
C VAL A 32 -8.61 1.47 2.86
N ASN A 33 -8.73 2.23 3.95
CA ASN A 33 -9.74 1.99 4.97
C ASN A 33 -10.94 2.88 4.69
N GLY A 34 -12.13 2.29 4.63
CA GLY A 34 -13.39 3.00 4.40
C GLY A 34 -14.12 3.32 5.70
N ARG A 35 -14.97 4.35 5.67
CA ARG A 35 -15.86 4.72 6.79
C ARG A 35 -16.83 3.61 7.21
N ASN A 36 -17.03 2.60 6.36
CA ASN A 36 -17.80 1.39 6.65
C ASN A 36 -17.06 0.40 7.56
N GLY A 37 -15.85 0.74 8.03
CA GLY A 37 -15.04 -0.13 8.89
C GLY A 37 -14.44 -1.32 8.14
N ILE A 38 -14.26 -1.21 6.82
CA ILE A 38 -13.61 -2.23 6.00
C ILE A 38 -12.30 -1.67 5.41
N SER A 39 -11.21 -2.39 5.58
CA SER A 39 -9.96 -2.17 4.86
C SER A 39 -9.99 -2.98 3.56
N THR A 40 -9.91 -2.30 2.42
CA THR A 40 -9.71 -2.95 1.13
C THR A 40 -8.21 -3.01 0.88
N GLN A 41 -7.66 -4.22 0.82
CA GLN A 41 -6.24 -4.44 0.55
C GLN A 41 -6.07 -5.12 -0.82
N VAL A 42 -5.08 -4.67 -1.57
CA VAL A 42 -4.68 -5.28 -2.83
C VAL A 42 -3.23 -5.69 -2.69
N LYS A 43 -2.92 -6.97 -2.87
CA LYS A 43 -1.55 -7.44 -3.07
C LYS A 43 -1.38 -7.78 -4.54
N TYR A 44 -0.25 -7.48 -5.14
CA TYR A 44 -0.04 -7.75 -6.57
C TYR A 44 1.36 -8.26 -6.89
N VAL A 45 1.41 -8.99 -7.99
CA VAL A 45 2.63 -9.28 -8.75
C VAL A 45 2.42 -8.71 -10.16
N ALA A 46 3.39 -7.92 -10.63
CA ALA A 46 3.45 -7.44 -12.00
C ALA A 46 4.75 -7.95 -12.63
N ASN A 47 4.63 -8.72 -13.71
CA ASN A 47 5.76 -9.31 -14.44
C ASN A 47 5.39 -9.49 -15.91
N GLU A 48 6.12 -10.34 -16.63
CA GLU A 48 5.88 -10.66 -18.05
C GLU A 48 4.47 -11.22 -18.36
N PHE A 49 3.77 -11.75 -17.35
CA PHE A 49 2.39 -12.24 -17.47
C PHE A 49 1.33 -11.16 -17.15
N GLY A 50 1.75 -9.90 -17.02
CA GLY A 50 0.88 -8.76 -16.71
C GLY A 50 0.68 -8.53 -15.22
N TYR A 51 -0.33 -7.74 -14.87
CA TYR A 51 -0.66 -7.37 -13.48
C TYR A 51 -1.64 -8.38 -12.88
N GLN A 52 -1.26 -8.98 -11.75
CA GLN A 52 -1.99 -10.06 -11.08
C GLN A 52 -2.38 -9.61 -9.66
N PRO A 53 -3.53 -8.93 -9.48
CA PRO A 53 -3.99 -8.49 -8.17
C PRO A 53 -4.73 -9.59 -7.41
N ASN A 54 -4.53 -9.61 -6.10
CA ASN A 54 -5.34 -10.31 -5.12
C ASN A 54 -5.98 -9.28 -4.17
N VAL A 55 -7.31 -9.23 -4.16
CA VAL A 55 -8.07 -8.28 -3.33
C VAL A 55 -8.59 -9.00 -2.09
N THR A 56 -8.38 -8.39 -0.92
CA THR A 56 -8.87 -8.87 0.38
C THR A 56 -9.60 -7.76 1.10
N PHE A 57 -10.74 -8.08 1.70
CA PHE A 57 -11.48 -7.17 2.58
C PHE A 57 -11.26 -7.59 4.03
N ILE A 58 -10.74 -6.68 4.84
CA ILE A 58 -10.48 -6.92 6.27
C ILE A 58 -11.46 -6.08 7.10
N PRO A 59 -12.31 -6.69 7.94
CA PRO A 59 -13.14 -5.95 8.86
C PRO A 59 -12.28 -5.30 9.95
N LEU A 60 -12.30 -3.97 9.99
CA LEU A 60 -11.71 -3.15 11.06
C LEU A 60 -12.74 -2.91 12.18
N GLY A 61 -14.00 -2.76 11.81
CA GLY A 61 -15.10 -2.34 12.68
C GLY A 61 -15.28 -0.81 12.71
N PRO A 62 -16.50 -0.32 12.95
CA PRO A 62 -16.82 1.12 12.89
C PRO A 62 -16.09 1.97 13.94
N ASP A 63 -15.74 1.37 15.09
CA ASP A 63 -15.10 2.07 16.21
C ASP A 63 -13.58 2.02 16.18
N SER A 64 -12.98 1.34 15.20
CA SER A 64 -11.51 1.25 15.06
C SER A 64 -10.88 2.63 14.84
N PRO A 65 -9.71 2.92 15.41
CA PRO A 65 -8.95 4.14 15.11
C PRO A 65 -8.51 4.22 13.64
N ASP A 66 -8.47 3.08 12.95
CA ASP A 66 -8.11 2.98 11.54
C ASP A 66 -9.32 3.14 10.60
N THR A 67 -10.53 3.26 11.15
CA THR A 67 -11.75 3.57 10.39
C THR A 67 -11.88 5.09 10.27
N PRO A 68 -11.84 5.66 9.04
CA PRO A 68 -12.02 7.08 8.85
C PRO A 68 -13.36 7.57 9.40
N LYS A 69 -13.30 8.69 10.09
CA LYS A 69 -14.43 9.48 10.59
C LYS A 69 -14.29 10.91 10.06
N GLU A 70 -15.40 11.61 9.92
CA GLU A 70 -15.42 12.95 9.29
C GLU A 70 -14.46 13.95 9.97
N ASP A 71 -14.28 13.86 11.28
CA ASP A 71 -13.34 14.64 12.08
C ASP A 71 -11.88 14.20 11.85
N SER A 72 -11.61 12.90 11.85
CA SER A 72 -10.26 12.34 11.67
C SER A 72 -9.71 12.52 10.25
N GLU A 73 -10.59 12.50 9.26
CA GLU A 73 -10.26 12.71 7.85
C GLU A 73 -9.75 14.13 7.62
N LYS A 74 -10.26 15.14 8.32
CA LYS A 74 -9.78 16.52 8.18
C LYS A 74 -8.30 16.69 8.54
N ASN A 75 -7.71 15.72 9.25
CA ASN A 75 -6.29 15.62 9.57
C ASN A 75 -5.56 14.60 8.67
N TYR A 76 -5.71 14.71 7.35
CA TYR A 76 -4.95 13.92 6.37
C TYR A 76 -3.44 14.23 6.47
N GLY A 77 -2.73 13.44 7.27
CA GLY A 77 -1.29 13.56 7.46
C GLY A 77 -0.51 12.37 6.91
N LEU A 78 0.75 12.62 6.55
CA LEU A 78 1.74 11.58 6.31
C LEU A 78 2.01 10.84 7.63
N LYS A 79 1.66 9.56 7.70
CA LYS A 79 1.91 8.71 8.89
C LYS A 79 3.28 8.03 8.82
N GLY A 80 3.78 7.79 7.61
CA GLY A 80 5.10 7.21 7.41
C GLY A 80 5.44 7.09 5.93
N TYR A 81 6.73 7.14 5.63
CA TYR A 81 7.25 6.84 4.30
C TYR A 81 8.68 6.30 4.40
N ALA A 82 9.08 5.50 3.42
CA ALA A 82 10.47 5.17 3.18
C ALA A 82 10.69 4.93 1.69
N PHE A 83 11.89 5.27 1.22
CA PHE A 83 12.36 4.94 -0.12
C PHE A 83 13.81 4.50 -0.03
N GLU A 84 14.10 3.33 -0.59
CA GLU A 84 15.43 2.73 -0.62
C GLU A 84 15.80 2.44 -2.07
N TRP A 85 16.98 2.93 -2.49
CA TRP A 85 17.49 2.70 -3.84
C TRP A 85 18.71 1.78 -3.80
N PHE A 86 18.62 0.63 -4.46
CA PHE A 86 19.66 -0.42 -4.48
C PHE A 86 20.54 -0.34 -5.74
N TYR A 87 20.75 0.86 -6.25
CA TYR A 87 21.60 1.05 -7.42
C TYR A 87 23.06 0.81 -7.07
N ARG A 88 23.58 -0.33 -7.51
CA ARG A 88 25.00 -0.60 -7.72
C ARG A 88 25.26 -0.63 -9.22
N ARG A 89 26.34 0.02 -9.65
CA ARG A 89 26.86 -0.02 -11.03
C ARG A 89 27.26 -1.45 -11.39
#